data_AF-A0A2E9SW19-F1
#
_entry.id   AF-A0A2E9SW19-F1
#
_cell.length_a   1.000
_cell.length_b   1.000
_cell.length_c   1.000
_cell.angle_alpha   90.00
_cell.angle_beta   90.00
_cell.angle_gamma   90.00
#
_symmetry.space_group_name_H-M   'P 1'
#
loop_
_entity.id
_entity.type
_entity.pdbx_description
1 polymer ?
#
loop_
_entity_poly.entity_id
_entity_poly.type
_entity_poly.pdbx_seq_one_letter_code
_entity_poly.pdbx_strand_id
1 'polypeptide(L)'
;MELRSLSPAHYNAVSKLRRNYENLLKDILQDGVDDGRFQIDDIHVTAMAILAKLTGITTWYRPGGRRSAPAVEMQYALMVRRMAVDKIGETLPVQRQAKH
;
A
#
# COMPACT_ATOMS: atom_id res chain seq x y z
N MET A 1 -15.28 2.91 -12.52
CA MET A 1 -16.51 3.20 -13.28
C MET A 1 -17.14 4.53 -12.87
N GLU A 2 -16.91 5.03 -11.65
CA GLU A 2 -17.46 6.30 -11.10
C GLU A 2 -16.78 7.62 -11.54
N LEU A 3 -15.61 7.60 -12.19
CA LEU A 3 -14.86 8.83 -12.53
C LEU A 3 -15.33 9.49 -13.84
N ARG A 4 -16.04 8.75 -14.69
CA ARG A 4 -16.51 9.22 -16.02
C ARG A 4 -17.82 9.99 -15.96
N SER A 5 -18.52 9.92 -14.82
CA SER A 5 -19.78 10.63 -14.53
C SER A 5 -19.55 11.98 -13.84
N LEU A 6 -18.31 12.36 -13.59
CA LEU A 6 -17.97 13.65 -12.98
C LEU A 6 -17.88 14.75 -14.04
N SER A 7 -18.36 15.95 -13.69
CA SER A 7 -18.08 17.15 -14.48
C SER A 7 -16.56 17.37 -14.59
N PRO A 8 -16.06 18.05 -15.64
CA PRO A 8 -14.63 18.31 -15.79
C PRO A 8 -13.99 18.97 -14.56
N ALA A 9 -14.73 19.87 -13.89
CA ALA A 9 -14.28 20.52 -12.66
C ALA A 9 -14.10 19.52 -11.50
N HIS A 10 -15.08 18.63 -11.28
CA HIS A 10 -14.98 17.61 -10.23
C HIS A 10 -13.91 16.56 -10.54
N TYR A 11 -13.75 16.17 -11.81
CA TYR A 11 -12.67 15.28 -12.24
C TYR A 11 -11.29 15.87 -11.92
N ASN A 12 -11.08 17.16 -12.22
CA ASN A 12 -9.82 17.85 -11.96
C ASN A 12 -9.53 17.96 -10.46
N ALA A 13 -10.54 18.27 -9.63
CA ALA A 13 -10.42 18.34 -8.18
C ALA A 13 -10.03 16.97 -7.59
N VAL A 14 -10.75 15.89 -7.94
CA VAL A 14 -10.46 14.54 -7.46
C VAL A 14 -9.09 14.06 -7.92
N SER A 15 -8.72 14.35 -9.17
CA SER A 15 -7.40 14.00 -9.71
C SER A 15 -6.26 14.74 -9.00
N LYS A 16 -6.47 15.99 -8.59
CA LYS A 16 -5.50 16.75 -7.79
C LYS A 16 -5.33 16.14 -6.40
N LEU A 17 -6.42 15.80 -5.72
CA LEU A 17 -6.36 15.12 -4.41
C LEU A 17 -5.63 13.78 -4.51
N ARG A 18 -5.93 12.99 -5.55
CA ARG A 18 -5.26 11.71 -5.81
C ARG A 18 -3.76 11.90 -5.99
N ARG A 19 -3.34 12.88 -6.81
CA ARG A 19 -1.92 13.20 -7.02
C ARG A 19 -1.23 13.64 -5.73
N ASN A 20 -1.87 14.49 -4.93
CA ASN A 20 -1.30 14.93 -3.66
C ASN A 20 -1.09 13.77 -2.70
N TYR A 21 -2.07 12.88 -2.59
CA TYR A 21 -1.97 11.67 -1.76
C TYR A 21 -0.90 10.70 -2.26
N GLU A 22 -0.82 10.49 -3.59
CA GLU A 22 0.24 9.69 -4.22
C GLU A 22 1.63 10.27 -3.95
N ASN A 23 1.80 11.59 -4.04
CA ASN A 23 3.08 12.26 -3.78
C ASN A 23 3.48 12.15 -2.31
N LEU A 24 2.55 12.36 -1.37
CA LEU A 24 2.83 12.22 0.05
C LEU A 24 3.39 10.83 0.39
N LEU A 25 2.85 9.76 -0.22
CA LEU A 25 3.37 8.42 -0.02
C LEU A 25 4.79 8.27 -0.59
N LYS A 26 5.06 8.83 -1.77
CA LYS A 26 6.40 8.79 -2.37
C LYS A 26 7.42 9.52 -1.51
N ASP A 27 7.05 10.67 -0.96
CA ASP A 27 7.93 11.46 -0.08
C ASP A 27 8.31 10.63 1.17
N ILE A 28 7.35 9.97 1.81
CA ILE A 28 7.62 9.08 2.96
C ILE A 28 8.57 7.92 2.60
N LEU A 29 8.41 7.34 1.41
CA LEU A 29 9.28 6.26 0.94
C LEU A 29 10.68 6.78 0.63
N GLN A 30 10.79 7.96 0.02
CA GLN A 30 12.06 8.62 -0.26
C GLN A 30 12.80 8.94 1.04
N ASP A 31 12.13 9.55 2.02
CA ASP A 31 12.72 9.86 3.33
C ASP A 31 13.28 8.60 3.99
N GLY A 32 12.57 7.48 3.89
CA GLY A 32 13.05 6.21 4.44
C GLY A 32 14.23 5.62 3.67
N VAL A 33 14.35 5.84 2.36
CA VAL A 33 15.52 5.46 1.57
C VAL A 33 16.72 6.36 1.94
N ASP A 34 16.50 7.67 2.03
CA ASP A 34 17.54 8.65 2.36
C ASP A 34 18.11 8.42 3.77
N ASP A 35 17.26 8.03 4.72
CA ASP A 35 17.66 7.64 6.08
C ASP A 35 18.27 6.22 6.16
N GLY A 36 18.35 5.48 5.05
CA GLY A 36 18.81 4.09 5.02
C GLY A 36 17.89 3.09 5.73
N ARG A 37 16.66 3.49 6.05
CA ARG A 37 15.63 2.65 6.70
C ARG A 37 14.92 1.73 5.73
N PHE A 38 14.83 2.12 4.45
CA PHE A 38 14.22 1.35 3.37
C PHE A 38 15.23 1.02 2.26
N GLN A 39 15.00 -0.11 1.61
CA GLN A 39 15.71 -0.58 0.42
C GLN A 39 14.68 -0.74 -0.69
N ILE A 40 14.51 0.29 -1.50
CA ILE A 40 13.49 0.35 -2.56
C ILE A 40 14.17 0.67 -3.89
N ASP A 41 14.03 -0.20 -4.88
CA ASP A 41 14.61 0.00 -6.21
C ASP A 41 13.89 1.10 -7.01
N ASP A 42 12.55 1.10 -6.95
CA ASP A 42 11.71 2.08 -7.63
C ASP A 42 10.58 2.54 -6.70
N ILE A 43 10.70 3.78 -6.22
CA ILE A 43 9.75 4.42 -5.32
C ILE A 43 8.38 4.59 -5.98
N HIS A 44 8.34 4.91 -7.27
CA HIS A 44 7.08 5.11 -7.96
C HIS A 44 6.30 3.80 -8.08
N VAL A 45 6.95 2.73 -8.56
CA VAL A 45 6.34 1.41 -8.68
C VAL A 45 5.91 0.88 -7.32
N THR A 46 6.73 1.07 -6.29
CA THR A 46 6.44 0.64 -4.91
C THR A 46 5.22 1.37 -4.35
N ALA A 47 5.15 2.70 -4.50
CA ALA A 47 3.99 3.49 -4.09
C ALA A 47 2.71 3.01 -4.80
N MET A 48 2.76 2.79 -6.12
CA MET A 48 1.62 2.29 -6.87
C MET A 48 1.15 0.91 -6.39
N ALA A 49 2.08 0.00 -6.06
CA ALA A 49 1.75 -1.31 -5.54
C ALA A 49 1.08 -1.25 -4.15
N ILE A 50 1.55 -0.37 -3.27
CA ILE A 50 0.94 -0.12 -1.94
C ILE A 50 -0.49 0.41 -2.12
N LEU A 51 -0.69 1.41 -2.97
CA LEU A 51 -2.00 2.01 -3.24
C LEU A 51 -2.98 1.02 -3.85
N ALA A 52 -2.54 0.21 -4.80
CA ALA A 52 -3.35 -0.84 -5.40
C ALA A 52 -3.80 -1.87 -4.35
N LYS A 53 -2.89 -2.28 -3.45
CA LYS A 53 -3.21 -3.16 -2.32
C LYS A 53 -4.31 -2.58 -1.43
N LEU A 54 -4.14 -1.33 -0.97
CA LEU A 54 -5.11 -0.67 -0.08
C LEU A 54 -6.48 -0.51 -0.75
N THR A 55 -6.48 -0.15 -2.02
CA THR A 55 -7.72 -0.09 -2.83
C THR A 55 -8.37 -1.46 -2.92
N GLY A 56 -7.58 -2.52 -3.08
CA GLY A 56 -8.06 -3.90 -3.17
C GLY A 56 -8.86 -4.35 -1.94
N ILE A 57 -8.55 -3.88 -0.73
CA ILE A 57 -9.30 -4.23 0.50
C ILE A 57 -10.79 -3.93 0.35
N THR A 58 -11.13 -2.81 -0.29
CA THR A 58 -12.51 -2.32 -0.43
C THR A 58 -13.41 -3.26 -1.22
N THR A 59 -12.84 -4.19 -2.01
CA THR A 59 -13.61 -5.08 -2.88
C THR A 59 -14.06 -6.36 -2.16
N TRP A 60 -13.38 -6.78 -1.09
CA TRP A 60 -13.60 -8.07 -0.44
C TRP A 60 -13.78 -8.00 1.08
N TYR A 61 -13.32 -6.95 1.76
CA TYR A 61 -13.44 -6.85 3.21
C TYR A 61 -14.90 -6.64 3.63
N ARG A 62 -15.33 -7.38 4.67
CA ARG A 62 -16.67 -7.30 5.26
C ARG A 62 -16.58 -7.30 6.79
N PRO A 63 -17.20 -6.34 7.50
CA PRO A 63 -17.35 -6.41 8.95
C PRO A 63 -18.02 -7.73 9.37
N GLY A 64 -17.52 -8.38 10.42
CA GLY A 64 -18.00 -9.69 10.88
C GLY A 64 -17.56 -10.88 10.01
N GLY A 65 -16.73 -10.66 8.98
CA GLY A 65 -16.16 -11.72 8.16
C GLY A 65 -15.02 -12.49 8.84
N ARG A 66 -14.35 -13.36 8.07
CA ARG A 66 -13.27 -14.26 8.54
C ARG A 66 -12.12 -13.53 9.26
N ARG A 67 -11.84 -12.26 8.93
CA ARG A 67 -10.78 -11.45 9.53
C ARG A 67 -11.36 -10.14 10.03
N SER A 68 -11.03 -9.77 11.27
CA SER A 68 -11.35 -8.47 11.83
C SER A 68 -10.58 -7.35 11.12
N ALA A 69 -11.05 -6.10 11.20
CA ALA A 69 -10.35 -4.95 10.61
C ALA A 69 -8.90 -4.83 11.12
N PRO A 70 -8.64 -4.92 12.45
CA PRO A 70 -7.26 -4.84 12.97
C PRO A 70 -6.35 -5.95 12.45
N ALA A 71 -6.89 -7.16 12.24
CA ALA A 71 -6.10 -8.26 11.68
C ALA A 71 -5.72 -8.03 10.21
N VAL A 72 -6.61 -7.40 9.42
CA VAL A 72 -6.31 -7.02 8.04
C VAL A 72 -5.29 -5.87 7.99
N GLU A 73 -5.46 -4.85 8.83
CA GLU A 73 -4.53 -3.73 8.97
C GLU A 73 -3.10 -4.22 9.27
N MET A 74 -2.95 -5.03 10.32
CA MET A 74 -1.66 -5.60 10.71
C MET A 74 -1.03 -6.40 9.57
N GLN A 75 -1.83 -7.23 8.88
CA GLN A 75 -1.32 -8.02 7.76
C GLN A 75 -0.81 -7.15 6.61
N TYR A 76 -1.53 -6.09 6.27
CA TYR A 76 -1.13 -5.18 5.20
C TYR A 76 0.11 -4.36 5.58
N ALA A 77 0.19 -3.87 6.81
CA ALA A 77 1.37 -3.17 7.32
C ALA A 77 2.63 -4.07 7.23
N LEU A 78 2.51 -5.34 7.62
CA LEU A 78 3.60 -6.32 7.49
C LEU A 78 4.01 -6.57 6.05
N MET A 79 3.04 -6.69 5.12
CA MET A 79 3.34 -6.86 3.70
C MET A 79 4.10 -5.66 3.12
N VAL A 80 3.63 -4.44 3.41
CA VAL A 80 4.27 -3.21 2.93
C VAL A 80 5.67 -3.06 3.50
N ARG A 81 5.85 -3.37 4.80
CA ARG A 81 7.18 -3.32 5.44
C ARG A 81 8.16 -4.28 4.77
N ARG A 82 7.75 -5.52 4.47
CA ARG A 82 8.60 -6.49 3.77
C ARG A 82 8.98 -6.03 2.37
N MET A 83 8.05 -5.43 1.64
CA MET A 83 8.32 -4.84 0.32
C MET A 83 9.37 -3.71 0.37
N ALA A 84 9.48 -3.01 1.52
CA ALA A 84 10.35 -1.85 1.66
C ALA A 84 11.70 -2.15 2.33
N VAL A 85 11.87 -3.30 2.99
CA VAL A 85 13.03 -3.60 3.83
C VAL A 85 13.83 -4.82 3.34
N ASP A 86 13.20 -5.74 2.60
CA ASP A 86 13.85 -6.98 2.19
C ASP A 86 14.57 -6.82 0.83
N LYS A 87 15.83 -7.27 0.74
CA LYS A 87 16.51 -7.41 -0.56
C LYS A 87 15.78 -8.44 -1.41
N ILE A 88 15.48 -8.11 -2.67
CA ILE A 88 15.08 -9.11 -3.67
C ILE A 88 16.26 -10.08 -3.87
N GLY A 89 16.19 -11.26 -3.24
CA GLY A 89 17.22 -12.30 -3.29
C GLY A 89 17.56 -12.93 -1.93
N GLU A 90 17.27 -12.26 -0.81
CA GLU A 90 17.38 -12.85 0.53
C GLU A 90 15.99 -13.28 0.99
N THR A 91 15.62 -14.54 0.73
CA THR A 91 14.40 -15.12 1.29
C THR A 91 14.48 -15.18 2.81
N LEU A 92 13.65 -14.39 3.50
CA LEU A 92 13.40 -14.59 4.93
C LEU A 92 12.78 -15.98 5.16
N PRO A 93 13.19 -16.72 6.20
CA PRO A 93 12.58 -17.99 6.55
C PRO A 93 11.09 -17.77 6.84
N VAL A 94 10.24 -18.46 6.08
CA VAL A 94 8.80 -18.48 6.29
C VAL A 94 8.53 -19.15 7.64
N GLN A 95 8.31 -18.36 8.70
CA GLN A 95 7.76 -18.87 9.94
C GLN A 95 6.31 -19.30 9.69
N ARG A 96 6.12 -20.58 9.39
CA ARG A 96 4.81 -21.21 9.39
C ARG A 96 4.30 -21.16 10.82
N GLN A 97 3.27 -20.34 11.08
CA GLN A 97 2.53 -20.44 12.33
C GLN A 97 1.97 -21.86 12.44
N ALA A 98 2.34 -22.55 13.51
CA ALA A 98 1.76 -23.84 13.86
C ALA A 98 0.25 -23.66 14.07
N LYS A 99 -0.54 -24.42 13.30
CA LYS A 99 -1.96 -24.59 13.61
C LYS A 99 -2.03 -25.49 14.84
N HIS A 100 -2.58 -24.97 15.93
CA HIS A 100 -3.25 -25.79 16.94
C HIS A 100 -4.69 -26.05 16.48
#